data_AF-A0A959PKB0-F1
#
_entry.id   AF-A0A959PKB0-F1
#
_cell.length_a   1.000
_cell.length_b   1.000
_cell.length_c   1.000
_cell.angle_alpha   90.00
_cell.angle_beta   90.00
_cell.angle_gamma   90.00
#
_symmetry.space_group_name_H-M   'P 1'
#
loop_
_entity.id
_entity.type
_entity.pdbx_description
1 polymer ?
#
loop_
_entity_poly.entity_id
_entity_poly.type
_entity_poly.pdbx_seq_one_letter_code
_entity_poly.pdbx_strand_id
1 'polypeptide(L)'
;MKRKLCLLTLLTLPMVVFGQSVQDSVLLEFLSENRSTLEEMVSNYRKFTVTWPQLLVTFGGFIFLAGLTWRLWGKQKLKEYLQKKSQEAVDLLTDLKTSGILVLSGKDSSDKFLRSFFREKRFTAVKFLPIDDKKVEVKEFEYSLVFANNEDGKLDKSIVRQYLDKETALFYFGKSGTWDYQNDAPEISIKINFANSRAQIYGNLMSSLEFLALVRPRIRNV
;
A
#
# COMPACT_ATOMS: atom_id res chain seq x y z
N MET A 1 15.66 -50.95 -27.30
CA MET A 1 15.88 -49.64 -27.99
C MET A 1 14.70 -49.35 -28.91
N LYS A 2 14.31 -48.07 -29.04
CA LYS A 2 13.16 -47.48 -29.78
C LYS A 2 11.89 -47.38 -28.91
N ARG A 3 11.57 -46.24 -28.27
CA ARG A 3 11.13 -44.87 -28.72
C ARG A 3 9.63 -44.75 -28.39
N LYS A 4 9.26 -43.95 -27.38
CA LYS A 4 8.71 -42.58 -27.50
C LYS A 4 7.57 -42.49 -28.53
N LEU A 5 6.37 -42.13 -28.06
CA LEU A 5 5.60 -40.93 -28.44
C LEU A 5 4.11 -41.17 -28.16
N CYS A 6 3.59 -40.66 -27.05
CA CYS A 6 2.14 -40.48 -26.86
C CYS A 6 1.94 -39.12 -26.17
N LEU A 7 2.28 -38.09 -26.93
CA LEU A 7 2.23 -36.68 -26.53
C LEU A 7 1.85 -35.96 -27.82
N LEU A 8 0.55 -35.90 -28.12
CA LEU A 8 -0.14 -34.99 -29.05
C LEU A 8 -1.52 -35.59 -29.41
N THR A 9 -2.56 -35.33 -28.63
CA THR A 9 -3.97 -35.41 -29.08
C THR A 9 -4.92 -34.69 -28.10
N LEU A 10 -4.52 -33.53 -27.56
CA LEU A 10 -5.44 -32.74 -26.72
C LEU A 10 -5.46 -31.24 -27.04
N LEU A 11 -5.10 -30.89 -28.27
CA LEU A 11 -5.11 -29.52 -28.79
C LEU A 11 -5.41 -29.58 -30.28
N THR A 12 -6.69 -29.67 -30.63
CA THR A 12 -7.30 -29.28 -31.93
C THR A 12 -8.73 -29.78 -31.99
N LEU A 13 -9.68 -28.95 -31.56
CA LEU A 13 -11.05 -28.87 -32.07
C LEU A 13 -11.73 -27.74 -31.29
N PRO A 14 -11.64 -26.51 -31.80
CA PRO A 14 -12.83 -25.97 -32.43
C PRO A 14 -12.47 -25.12 -33.66
N MET A 15 -12.59 -25.68 -34.85
CA MET A 15 -12.78 -24.91 -36.10
C MET A 15 -13.29 -25.86 -37.19
N VAL A 16 -14.60 -26.09 -37.23
CA VAL A 16 -15.30 -26.39 -38.49
C VAL A 16 -16.66 -25.69 -38.42
N VAL A 17 -16.64 -24.38 -38.58
CA VAL A 17 -17.78 -23.61 -39.07
C VAL A 17 -17.25 -22.96 -40.33
N PHE A 18 -17.84 -23.30 -41.49
CA PHE A 18 -17.77 -22.69 -42.82
C PHE A 18 -17.65 -23.77 -43.92
N GLY A 19 -18.73 -23.99 -44.69
CA GLY A 19 -18.70 -24.78 -45.94
C GLY A 19 -19.87 -25.72 -46.25
N GLN A 20 -21.13 -25.33 -45.99
CA GLN A 20 -22.32 -26.19 -46.02
C GLN A 20 -22.90 -26.59 -47.40
N SER A 21 -22.13 -26.70 -48.49
CA SER A 21 -22.75 -27.15 -49.77
C SER A 21 -21.88 -27.94 -50.76
N VAL A 22 -20.60 -28.17 -50.46
CA VAL A 22 -19.72 -29.02 -51.30
C VAL A 22 -19.27 -30.30 -50.55
N GLN A 23 -19.62 -30.43 -49.27
CA GLN A 23 -19.19 -31.56 -48.44
C GLN A 23 -20.04 -32.81 -48.61
N ASP A 24 -21.33 -32.73 -48.97
CA ASP A 24 -22.19 -33.91 -48.87
C ASP A 24 -21.81 -35.03 -49.85
N SER A 25 -21.38 -34.72 -51.08
CA SER A 25 -20.98 -35.73 -52.07
C SER A 25 -19.62 -36.36 -51.78
N VAL A 26 -18.61 -35.55 -51.42
CA VAL A 26 -17.25 -36.05 -51.08
C VAL A 26 -17.26 -36.79 -49.75
N LEU A 27 -18.05 -36.32 -48.78
CA LEU A 27 -18.23 -37.00 -47.50
C LEU A 27 -18.99 -38.32 -47.69
N LEU A 28 -20.04 -38.37 -48.52
CA LEU A 28 -20.75 -39.62 -48.81
C LEU A 28 -19.88 -40.64 -49.54
N GLU A 29 -19.08 -40.20 -50.51
CA GLU A 29 -18.17 -41.08 -51.25
C GLU A 29 -17.07 -41.63 -50.32
N PHE A 30 -16.44 -40.77 -49.52
CA PHE A 30 -15.44 -41.13 -48.52
C PHE A 30 -15.99 -42.02 -47.40
N LEU A 31 -17.22 -41.77 -46.94
CA LEU A 31 -17.93 -42.59 -45.94
C LEU A 31 -18.31 -43.97 -46.51
N SER A 32 -18.64 -44.05 -47.80
CA SER A 32 -18.94 -45.32 -48.47
C SER A 32 -17.70 -46.18 -48.68
N GLU A 33 -16.58 -45.55 -49.05
CA GLU A 33 -15.31 -46.21 -49.36
C GLU A 33 -14.59 -46.70 -48.10
N ASN A 34 -14.76 -45.98 -46.98
CA ASN A 34 -14.13 -46.32 -45.69
C ASN A 34 -15.11 -46.93 -44.66
N ARG A 35 -16.23 -47.49 -45.13
CA ARG A 35 -17.31 -48.01 -44.26
C ARG A 35 -16.82 -49.03 -43.22
N SER A 36 -15.96 -49.97 -43.61
CA SER A 36 -15.40 -50.97 -42.68
C SER A 36 -14.49 -50.35 -41.62
N THR A 37 -13.67 -49.37 -42.00
CA THR A 37 -12.79 -48.62 -41.09
C THR A 37 -13.60 -47.73 -40.15
N LEU A 38 -14.69 -47.14 -40.63
CA LEU A 38 -15.63 -46.38 -39.79
C LEU A 38 -16.42 -47.28 -38.85
N GLU A 39 -16.87 -48.46 -39.30
CA GLU A 39 -17.51 -49.45 -38.43
C GLU A 39 -16.54 -49.95 -37.36
N GLU A 40 -15.25 -50.12 -37.68
CA GLU A 40 -14.20 -50.46 -36.73
C GLU A 40 -13.87 -49.31 -35.78
N MET A 41 -13.81 -48.07 -36.26
CA MET A 41 -13.61 -46.87 -35.43
C MET A 41 -14.81 -46.64 -34.50
N VAL A 42 -16.04 -46.79 -34.98
CA VAL A 42 -17.28 -46.68 -34.19
C VAL A 42 -17.36 -47.82 -33.18
N SER A 43 -17.00 -49.05 -33.57
CA SER A 43 -16.86 -50.21 -32.67
C SER A 43 -15.84 -49.94 -31.55
N ASN A 44 -14.67 -49.39 -31.90
CA ASN A 44 -13.64 -49.02 -30.93
C ASN A 44 -14.05 -47.82 -30.06
N TYR A 45 -14.81 -46.86 -30.60
CA TYR A 45 -15.40 -45.76 -29.82
C TYR A 45 -16.46 -46.27 -28.83
N ARG A 46 -17.26 -47.26 -29.24
CA ARG A 46 -18.24 -47.94 -28.39
C ARG A 46 -17.58 -48.78 -27.28
N LYS A 47 -16.33 -49.21 -27.48
CA LYS A 47 -15.50 -49.84 -26.44
C LYS A 47 -14.84 -48.83 -25.50
N PHE A 48 -14.69 -47.57 -25.92
CA PHE A 48 -14.22 -46.46 -25.10
C PHE A 48 -15.38 -45.80 -24.32
N THR A 49 -16.21 -46.60 -23.66
CA THR A 49 -17.14 -46.08 -22.66
C THR A 49 -16.33 -45.69 -21.43
N VAL A 50 -15.84 -44.45 -21.39
CA VAL A 50 -15.46 -43.82 -20.12
C VAL A 50 -16.69 -43.91 -19.23
N THR A 51 -16.62 -44.76 -18.21
CA THR A 51 -17.78 -44.93 -17.32
C THR A 51 -18.03 -43.59 -16.65
N TRP A 52 -19.26 -43.07 -16.72
CA TRP A 52 -19.65 -41.80 -16.09
C TRP A 52 -19.11 -41.60 -14.66
N PRO A 53 -19.07 -42.64 -13.80
CA PRO A 53 -18.43 -42.57 -12.49
C PRO A 53 -16.95 -42.19 -12.53
N GLN A 54 -16.14 -42.71 -13.47
CA GLN A 54 -14.73 -42.36 -13.61
C GLN A 54 -14.55 -40.90 -14.03
N LEU A 55 -15.45 -40.37 -14.87
CA LEU A 55 -15.43 -38.98 -15.31
C LEU A 55 -15.80 -38.03 -14.15
N LEU A 56 -16.81 -38.37 -13.35
CA LEU A 56 -17.18 -37.60 -12.16
C LEU A 56 -16.08 -37.59 -11.09
N VAL A 57 -15.41 -38.73 -10.84
CA VAL A 57 -14.32 -38.82 -9.87
C VAL A 57 -13.10 -38.01 -10.32
N THR A 58 -12.73 -38.08 -11.60
CA THR A 58 -11.60 -37.30 -12.14
C THR A 58 -11.91 -35.80 -12.17
N PHE A 59 -13.12 -35.41 -12.56
CA PHE A 59 -13.56 -34.01 -12.55
C PHE A 59 -13.67 -33.46 -11.12
N GLY A 60 -14.19 -34.24 -10.18
CA GLY A 60 -14.24 -33.89 -8.76
C GLY A 60 -12.84 -33.73 -8.15
N GLY A 61 -11.92 -34.65 -8.47
CA GLY A 61 -10.50 -34.53 -8.09
C GLY A 61 -9.84 -33.28 -8.66
N PHE A 62 -10.12 -32.94 -9.92
CA PHE A 62 -9.63 -31.72 -10.55
C PHE A 62 -10.16 -30.45 -9.89
N ILE A 63 -11.47 -30.36 -9.62
CA ILE A 63 -12.07 -29.21 -8.89
C ILE A 63 -11.46 -29.09 -7.49
N PHE A 64 -11.28 -30.21 -6.79
CA PHE A 64 -10.69 -30.21 -5.45
C PHE A 64 -9.23 -29.70 -5.47
N LEU A 65 -8.42 -30.16 -6.42
CA LEU A 65 -7.04 -29.69 -6.60
C LEU A 65 -6.99 -28.23 -7.04
N ALA A 66 -7.89 -27.80 -7.93
CA ALA A 66 -8.03 -26.40 -8.35
C ALA A 66 -8.42 -25.50 -7.16
N GLY A 67 -9.34 -25.95 -6.30
CA GLY A 67 -9.73 -25.23 -5.08
C GLY A 67 -8.58 -25.13 -4.05
N LEU A 68 -7.82 -26.21 -3.87
CA LEU A 68 -6.64 -26.23 -3.00
C LEU A 68 -5.53 -25.30 -3.50
N THR A 69 -5.22 -25.37 -4.79
CA THR A 69 -4.20 -24.52 -5.43
C THR A 69 -4.63 -23.05 -5.41
N TRP A 70 -5.91 -22.75 -5.67
CA TRP A 70 -6.45 -21.40 -5.53
C TRP A 70 -6.34 -20.87 -4.10
N ARG A 71 -6.64 -21.69 -3.09
CA ARG A 71 -6.52 -21.31 -1.67
C ARG A 71 -5.07 -21.03 -1.27
N LEU A 72 -4.13 -21.84 -1.75
CA LEU A 72 -2.70 -21.65 -1.48
C LEU A 72 -2.16 -20.41 -2.19
N TRP A 73 -2.52 -20.22 -3.46
CA TRP A 73 -2.14 -19.06 -4.26
C TRP A 73 -2.73 -17.76 -3.70
N GLY A 74 -4.00 -17.76 -3.29
CA GLY A 74 -4.66 -16.62 -2.66
C GLY A 74 -4.00 -16.22 -1.33
N LYS A 75 -3.59 -17.21 -0.51
CA LYS A 75 -2.82 -16.94 0.72
C LYS A 75 -1.45 -16.33 0.42
N GLN A 76 -0.75 -16.82 -0.61
CA GLN A 76 0.53 -16.26 -1.03
C GLN A 76 0.37 -14.83 -1.54
N LYS A 77 -0.61 -14.57 -2.41
CA LYS A 77 -0.90 -13.22 -2.93
C LYS A 77 -1.31 -12.24 -1.84
N LEU A 78 -2.12 -12.68 -0.88
CA LEU A 78 -2.47 -11.85 0.27
C LEU A 78 -1.24 -11.53 1.12
N LYS A 79 -0.36 -12.52 1.35
CA LYS A 79 0.88 -12.32 2.09
C LYS A 79 1.82 -11.33 1.37
N GLU A 80 2.00 -11.48 0.07
CA GLU A 80 2.77 -10.53 -0.77
C GLU A 80 2.19 -9.12 -0.70
N TYR A 81 0.87 -8.98 -0.82
CA TYR A 81 0.20 -7.69 -0.74
C TYR A 81 0.37 -7.02 0.64
N LEU A 82 0.17 -7.79 1.72
CA LEU A 82 0.37 -7.31 3.08
C LEU A 82 1.83 -6.93 3.34
N GLN A 83 2.78 -7.73 2.85
CA GLN A 83 4.21 -7.41 2.95
C GLN A 83 4.55 -6.12 2.20
N LYS A 84 4.08 -5.97 0.96
CA LYS A 84 4.28 -4.75 0.18
C LYS A 84 3.70 -3.52 0.87
N LYS A 85 2.46 -3.61 1.37
CA LYS A 85 1.81 -2.51 2.11
C LYS A 85 2.50 -2.20 3.43
N SER A 86 2.99 -3.23 4.13
CA SER A 86 3.77 -3.03 5.36
C SER A 86 5.11 -2.36 5.06
N GLN A 87 5.77 -2.70 3.95
CA GLN A 87 7.03 -2.08 3.57
C GLN A 87 6.82 -0.62 3.17
N GLU A 88 5.80 -0.32 2.34
CA GLU A 88 5.41 1.04 2.00
C GLU A 88 5.14 1.88 3.27
N ALA A 89 4.44 1.31 4.25
CA ALA A 89 4.18 1.98 5.52
C ALA A 89 5.47 2.18 6.35
N VAL A 90 6.37 1.20 6.40
CA VAL A 90 7.66 1.32 7.12
C VAL A 90 8.55 2.38 6.45
N ASP A 91 8.60 2.42 5.13
CA ASP A 91 9.40 3.39 4.37
C ASP A 91 8.84 4.81 4.57
N LEU A 92 7.51 4.98 4.51
CA LEU A 92 6.84 6.23 4.85
C LEU A 92 7.15 6.64 6.29
N LEU A 93 6.95 5.76 7.27
CA LEU A 93 7.23 6.06 8.68
C LEU A 93 8.69 6.45 8.90
N THR A 94 9.62 5.85 8.17
CA THR A 94 11.05 6.17 8.25
C THR A 94 11.30 7.57 7.70
N ASP A 95 10.74 7.89 6.53
CA ASP A 95 10.83 9.21 5.89
C ASP A 95 10.24 10.32 6.78
N LEU A 96 9.07 10.07 7.37
CA LEU A 96 8.43 10.99 8.30
C LEU A 96 9.28 11.23 9.56
N LYS A 97 9.95 10.19 10.08
CA LYS A 97 10.82 10.31 11.26
C LYS A 97 12.16 11.01 10.98
N THR A 98 12.55 11.10 9.71
CA THR A 98 13.70 11.89 9.26
C THR A 98 13.36 13.33 8.95
N SER A 99 12.07 13.70 8.93
CA SER A 99 11.65 15.09 8.74
C SER A 99 12.19 15.98 9.87
N GLY A 100 12.74 17.14 9.51
CA GLY A 100 13.28 18.10 10.47
C GLY A 100 12.19 18.72 11.35
N ILE A 101 12.29 18.50 12.66
CA ILE A 101 11.38 19.03 13.68
C ILE A 101 12.13 20.06 14.52
N LEU A 102 11.66 21.30 14.50
CA LEU A 102 12.13 22.37 15.38
C LEU A 102 11.21 22.48 16.59
N VAL A 103 11.69 22.09 17.76
CA VAL A 103 10.95 22.19 19.03
C VAL A 103 11.22 23.54 19.67
N LEU A 104 10.16 24.31 19.88
CA LEU A 104 10.17 25.61 20.53
C LEU A 104 9.56 25.49 21.90
N SER A 105 10.30 25.88 22.93
CA SER A 105 9.86 25.85 24.33
C SER A 105 10.15 27.19 25.00
N GLY A 106 9.41 27.52 26.06
CA GLY A 106 9.79 28.67 26.91
C GLY A 106 11.20 28.50 27.48
N LYS A 107 11.92 29.61 27.70
CA LYS A 107 13.31 29.61 28.21
C LYS A 107 13.56 28.71 29.41
N ASP A 108 12.63 28.70 30.36
CA ASP A 108 12.71 27.91 31.61
C ASP A 108 11.86 26.64 31.58
N SER A 109 11.32 26.27 30.40
CA SER A 109 10.51 25.06 30.22
C SER A 109 11.38 23.81 30.29
N SER A 110 10.84 22.75 30.90
CA SER A 110 11.50 21.44 30.93
C SER A 110 11.19 20.63 29.66
N ASP A 111 12.20 20.45 28.82
CA ASP A 111 12.11 19.61 27.61
C ASP A 111 12.39 18.12 27.88
N LYS A 112 12.60 17.72 29.14
CA LYS A 112 13.07 16.36 29.48
C LYS A 112 12.16 15.26 28.93
N PHE A 113 10.84 15.47 29.05
CA PHE A 113 9.85 14.54 28.52
C PHE A 113 9.94 14.43 26.99
N LEU A 114 9.92 15.56 26.28
CA LEU A 114 9.97 15.58 24.82
C LEU A 114 11.27 14.98 24.27
N ARG A 115 12.41 15.30 24.87
CA ARG A 115 13.71 14.70 24.50
C ARG A 115 13.68 13.18 24.64
N SER A 116 13.11 12.67 25.73
CA SER A 116 12.95 11.22 25.90
C SER A 116 11.99 10.64 24.86
N PHE A 117 10.86 11.30 24.62
CA PHE A 117 9.84 10.90 23.66
C PHE A 117 10.41 10.78 22.23
N PHE A 118 11.05 11.83 21.71
CA PHE A 118 11.58 11.84 20.35
C PHE A 118 12.68 10.79 20.17
N ARG A 119 13.54 10.61 21.19
CA ARG A 119 14.57 9.56 21.20
C ARG A 119 13.96 8.16 21.18
N GLU A 120 12.97 7.89 22.03
CA GLU A 120 12.32 6.57 22.12
C GLU A 120 11.55 6.24 20.84
N LYS A 121 10.89 7.24 20.23
CA LYS A 121 10.18 7.08 18.96
C LYS A 121 11.09 7.11 17.72
N ARG A 122 12.40 7.31 17.92
CA ARG A 122 13.46 7.32 16.90
C ARG A 122 13.31 8.44 15.86
N PHE A 123 12.92 9.63 16.29
CA PHE A 123 13.04 10.83 15.45
C PHE A 123 14.50 11.29 15.49
N THR A 124 15.14 11.38 14.33
CA THR A 124 16.59 11.64 14.22
C THR A 124 16.91 13.11 13.97
N ALA A 125 16.01 13.84 13.32
CA ALA A 125 16.18 15.24 12.97
C ALA A 125 15.34 16.15 13.88
N VAL A 126 15.72 16.28 15.16
CA VAL A 126 15.01 17.12 16.12
C VAL A 126 15.96 18.14 16.74
N LYS A 127 15.64 19.43 16.61
CA LYS A 127 16.39 20.53 17.23
C LYS A 127 15.51 21.20 18.28
N PHE A 128 16.01 21.29 19.50
CA PHE A 128 15.34 21.99 20.59
C PHE A 128 15.90 23.40 20.71
N LEU A 129 15.03 24.38 20.68
CA LEU A 129 15.35 25.78 20.83
C LEU A 129 14.52 26.36 21.98
N PRO A 130 15.12 26.59 23.15
CA PRO A 130 14.50 27.40 24.19
C PRO A 130 14.44 28.83 23.67
N ILE A 131 13.25 29.42 23.66
CA ILE A 131 13.00 30.76 23.17
C ILE A 131 12.60 31.68 24.33
N ASP A 132 13.21 32.86 24.31
CA ASP A 132 12.86 34.03 25.13
C ASP A 132 12.00 35.00 24.30
N ASP A 133 11.77 36.24 24.74
CA ASP A 133 10.91 37.22 24.05
C ASP A 133 11.36 37.64 22.62
N LYS A 134 12.42 37.04 22.06
CA LYS A 134 12.99 37.38 20.75
C LYS A 134 13.30 36.15 19.90
N LYS A 135 13.12 36.28 18.59
CA LYS A 135 13.52 35.28 17.60
C LYS A 135 15.04 35.08 17.61
N VAL A 136 15.44 33.82 17.63
CA VAL A 136 16.83 33.40 17.46
C VAL A 136 16.95 32.74 16.09
N GLU A 137 17.98 33.12 15.33
CA GLU A 137 18.24 32.49 14.04
C GLU A 137 18.62 31.01 14.22
N VAL A 138 17.89 30.13 13.54
CA VAL A 138 18.22 28.71 13.46
C VAL A 138 19.19 28.53 12.31
N LYS A 139 20.49 28.61 12.60
CA LYS A 139 21.53 28.31 11.60
C LYS A 139 21.62 26.81 11.36
N GLU A 140 21.82 26.43 10.09
CA GLU A 140 22.20 25.08 9.64
C GLU A 140 21.23 23.95 10.04
N PHE A 141 19.93 24.23 10.16
CA PHE A 141 18.92 23.20 10.40
C PHE A 141 17.67 23.49 9.58
N GLU A 142 17.43 22.64 8.59
CA GLU A 142 16.20 22.67 7.80
C GLU A 142 15.11 21.92 8.57
N TYR A 143 13.93 22.53 8.67
CA TYR A 143 12.78 21.95 9.33
C TYR A 143 11.53 22.11 8.47
N SER A 144 10.65 21.13 8.56
CA SER A 144 9.34 21.13 7.92
C SER A 144 8.20 21.28 8.93
N LEU A 145 8.51 21.08 10.21
CA LEU A 145 7.54 21.13 11.29
C LEU A 145 8.12 21.90 12.47
N VAL A 146 7.36 22.89 12.94
CA VAL A 146 7.61 23.58 14.21
C VAL A 146 6.74 22.94 15.27
N PHE A 147 7.37 22.41 16.31
CA PHE A 147 6.70 21.86 17.48
C PHE A 147 6.71 22.90 18.59
N ALA A 148 5.59 23.58 18.82
CA ALA A 148 5.42 24.53 19.91
C ALA A 148 5.06 23.80 21.21
N ASN A 149 6.03 23.65 22.08
CA ASN A 149 5.86 23.11 23.43
C ASN A 149 5.46 24.23 24.40
N ASN A 150 4.16 24.33 24.64
CA ASN A 150 3.55 25.25 25.59
C ASN A 150 2.91 24.50 26.76
N GLU A 151 3.56 23.44 27.25
CA GLU A 151 3.08 22.64 28.39
C GLU A 151 2.92 23.50 29.67
N ASP A 152 3.81 24.48 29.86
CA ASP A 152 3.83 25.41 30.99
C ASP A 152 2.99 26.68 30.78
N GLY A 153 2.47 26.89 29.57
CA GLY A 153 1.66 28.06 29.21
C GLY A 153 2.45 29.36 29.02
N LYS A 154 3.79 29.31 28.97
CA LYS A 154 4.64 30.51 28.90
C LYS A 154 5.12 30.86 27.49
N LEU A 155 4.89 30.00 26.51
CA LEU A 155 5.30 30.25 25.13
C LEU A 155 4.36 31.28 24.49
N ASP A 156 4.93 32.32 23.87
CA ASP A 156 4.16 33.32 23.14
C ASP A 156 3.88 32.86 21.69
N LYS A 157 2.61 32.97 21.31
CA LYS A 157 2.11 32.71 19.95
C LYS A 157 2.82 33.57 18.91
N SER A 158 3.05 34.84 19.23
CA SER A 158 3.62 35.82 18.32
C SER A 158 5.02 35.42 17.87
N ILE A 159 5.79 34.82 18.78
CA ILE A 159 7.16 34.39 18.55
C ILE A 159 7.19 33.12 17.71
N VAL A 160 6.32 32.15 18.01
CA VAL A 160 6.20 30.91 17.21
C VAL A 160 5.84 31.23 15.77
N ARG A 161 4.96 32.20 15.52
CA ARG A 161 4.58 32.61 14.17
C ARG A 161 5.79 33.04 13.32
N GLN A 162 6.85 33.55 13.93
CA GLN A 162 8.03 34.01 13.19
C GLN A 162 8.89 32.87 12.63
N TYR A 163 8.63 31.62 13.03
CA TYR A 163 9.28 30.40 12.52
C TYR A 163 8.40 29.67 11.49
N LEU A 164 7.22 30.19 11.18
CA LEU A 164 6.31 29.57 10.24
C LEU A 164 6.43 30.24 8.88
N ASP A 165 6.59 29.42 7.84
CA ASP A 165 6.51 29.81 6.44
C ASP A 165 5.41 29.01 5.72
N LYS A 166 5.34 29.15 4.39
CA LYS A 166 4.34 28.43 3.58
C LYS A 166 4.55 26.92 3.53
N GLU A 167 5.74 26.42 3.82
CA GLU A 167 6.09 24.99 3.71
C GLU A 167 6.16 24.28 5.06
N THR A 168 6.04 25.05 6.14
CA THR A 168 6.15 24.58 7.51
C THR A 168 4.77 24.30 8.12
N ALA A 169 4.62 23.16 8.79
CA ALA A 169 3.45 22.89 9.64
C ALA A 169 3.72 23.27 11.09
N LEU A 170 2.65 23.61 11.81
CA LEU A 170 2.70 23.89 13.24
C LEU A 170 2.09 22.71 14.02
N PHE A 171 2.85 22.17 14.97
CA PHE A 171 2.33 21.26 15.97
C PHE A 171 2.32 21.94 17.32
N TYR A 172 1.15 22.17 17.90
CA TYR A 172 1.00 22.78 19.21
C TYR A 172 0.77 21.72 20.29
N PHE A 173 1.56 21.76 21.36
CA PHE A 173 1.36 20.96 22.56
C PHE A 173 1.15 21.87 23.77
N GLY A 174 -0.03 21.81 24.39
CA GLY A 174 -0.35 22.67 25.55
C GLY A 174 -1.82 22.59 25.92
N LYS A 175 -2.27 23.43 26.86
CA LYS A 175 -3.69 23.48 27.24
C LYS A 175 -4.55 24.03 26.10
N SER A 176 -5.73 23.45 25.92
CA SER A 176 -6.73 23.86 24.92
C SER A 176 -7.24 25.28 25.21
N GLY A 177 -7.36 26.10 24.16
CA GLY A 177 -8.02 27.42 24.23
C GLY A 177 -7.10 28.64 24.33
N THR A 178 -5.78 28.47 24.36
CA THR A 178 -4.85 29.61 24.41
C THR A 178 -4.58 30.22 23.04
N TRP A 179 -4.48 29.43 21.97
CA TRP A 179 -4.12 29.92 20.63
C TRP A 179 -5.19 29.60 19.58
N ASP A 180 -5.99 30.60 19.22
CA ASP A 180 -6.93 30.51 18.10
C ASP A 180 -6.26 30.98 16.79
N TYR A 181 -5.79 30.04 15.97
CA TYR A 181 -5.22 30.38 14.66
C TYR A 181 -6.27 30.49 13.54
N GLN A 182 -7.52 30.09 13.76
CA GLN A 182 -8.56 30.20 12.72
C GLN A 182 -8.89 31.66 12.42
N ASN A 183 -8.92 32.50 13.45
CA ASN A 183 -9.18 33.93 13.30
C ASN A 183 -7.91 34.76 13.00
N ASP A 184 -6.75 34.37 13.54
CA ASP A 184 -5.53 35.19 13.49
C ASP A 184 -4.61 34.91 12.28
N ALA A 185 -4.68 33.71 11.70
CA ALA A 185 -3.85 33.30 10.55
C ALA A 185 -4.49 32.11 9.81
N PRO A 186 -5.54 32.35 8.99
CA PRO A 186 -6.28 31.30 8.28
C PRO A 186 -5.39 30.44 7.35
N GLU A 187 -4.30 31.00 6.85
CA GLU A 187 -3.32 30.30 6.02
C GLU A 187 -2.54 29.22 6.79
N ILE A 188 -2.37 29.40 8.10
CA ILE A 188 -1.66 28.49 9.01
C ILE A 188 -2.65 27.50 9.63
N SER A 189 -3.92 27.87 9.79
CA SER A 189 -4.93 27.05 10.45
C SER A 189 -5.23 25.73 9.74
N ILE A 190 -4.90 25.62 8.45
CA ILE A 190 -5.03 24.37 7.68
C ILE A 190 -3.88 23.39 8.01
N LYS A 191 -2.76 23.90 8.53
CA LYS A 191 -1.50 23.17 8.75
C LYS A 191 -1.14 23.06 10.23
N ILE A 192 -2.11 23.30 11.12
CA ILE A 192 -1.92 23.21 12.55
C ILE A 192 -2.55 21.94 13.10
N ASN A 193 -1.80 21.24 13.94
CA ASN A 193 -2.31 20.13 14.75
C ASN A 193 -2.06 20.41 16.22
N PHE A 194 -2.94 19.90 17.07
CA PHE A 194 -2.93 20.16 18.49
C PHE A 194 -2.83 18.86 19.27
N ALA A 195 -2.06 18.87 20.36
CA ALA A 195 -2.13 17.86 21.40
C ALA A 195 -2.34 18.54 22.75
N ASN A 196 -3.36 18.10 23.47
CA ASN A 196 -3.69 18.63 24.78
C ASN A 196 -3.13 17.76 25.92
N SER A 197 -2.59 16.59 25.58
CA SER A 197 -1.98 15.67 26.53
C SER A 197 -0.81 14.93 25.90
N ARG A 198 0.13 14.48 26.75
CA ARG A 198 1.32 13.73 26.33
C ARG A 198 0.99 12.47 25.52
N ALA A 199 -0.13 11.81 25.83
CA ALA A 199 -0.59 10.62 25.13
C ALA A 199 -1.02 10.90 23.68
N GLN A 200 -1.47 12.12 23.39
CA GLN A 200 -1.94 12.52 22.05
C GLN A 200 -0.80 12.90 21.10
N ILE A 201 0.38 13.23 21.64
CA ILE A 201 1.50 13.77 20.85
C ILE A 201 1.85 12.86 19.68
N TYR A 202 2.01 11.55 19.92
CA TYR A 202 2.45 10.64 18.86
C TYR A 202 1.46 10.56 17.70
N GLY A 203 0.18 10.29 17.98
CA GLY A 203 -0.84 10.14 16.94
C GLY A 203 -1.00 11.43 16.12
N ASN A 204 -1.06 12.57 16.79
CA ASN A 204 -1.31 13.84 16.13
C ASN A 204 -0.07 14.34 15.37
N LEU A 205 1.13 14.07 15.89
CA LEU A 205 2.38 14.42 15.22
C LEU A 205 2.53 13.62 13.93
N MET A 206 2.24 12.31 13.96
CA MET A 206 2.28 11.47 12.76
C MET A 206 1.31 11.97 11.69
N SER A 207 0.07 12.30 12.08
CA SER A 207 -0.92 12.91 11.17
C SER A 207 -0.41 14.21 10.53
N SER A 208 0.30 15.05 11.30
CA SER A 208 0.90 16.29 10.80
C SER A 208 1.98 16.05 9.76
N LEU A 209 2.84 15.07 10.02
CA LEU A 209 3.94 14.70 9.13
C LEU A 209 3.41 14.04 7.85
N GLU A 210 2.40 13.19 7.95
CA GLU A 210 1.71 12.60 6.79
C GLU A 210 1.08 13.68 5.91
N PHE A 211 0.40 14.65 6.51
CA PHE A 211 -0.15 15.79 5.78
C PHE A 211 0.95 16.58 5.05
N LEU A 212 2.07 16.87 5.71
CA LEU A 212 3.22 17.52 5.08
C LEU A 212 3.77 16.72 3.90
N ALA A 213 3.88 15.40 4.02
CA ALA A 213 4.36 14.53 2.95
C ALA A 213 3.42 14.47 1.73
N LEU A 214 2.12 14.72 1.93
CA LEU A 214 1.13 14.82 0.85
C LEU A 214 1.13 16.20 0.17
N VAL A 215 1.35 17.26 0.95
CA VAL A 215 1.24 18.65 0.47
C VAL A 215 2.56 19.18 -0.08
N ARG A 216 3.71 18.69 0.41
CA ARG A 216 4.98 18.94 -0.28
C ARG A 216 4.89 18.27 -1.66
N PRO A 217 5.05 19.00 -2.77
CA PRO A 217 5.17 18.37 -4.06
C PRO A 217 6.30 17.34 -3.95
N ARG A 218 6.06 16.10 -4.42
CA ARG A 218 7.11 15.09 -4.55
C ARG A 218 8.19 15.63 -5.47
N ILE A 219 9.14 16.39 -4.94
CA ILE A 219 10.46 16.51 -5.52
C ILE A 219 11.23 15.30 -5.01
N ARG A 220 10.88 14.13 -5.57
CA ARG A 220 11.78 12.99 -5.58
C ARG A 220 12.12 12.74 -7.05
N ASN A 221 13.23 13.36 -7.43
CA ASN A 221 14.23 12.94 -8.41
C ASN A 221 13.77 12.01 -9.54
N VAL A 222 13.84 12.60 -10.74
CA VAL A 222 14.42 12.01 -11.97
C VAL A 222 15.71 11.23 -11.65
#